data_AF-A0A1V9YRY9-F1
#
_entry.id   AF-A0A1V9YRY9-F1
#
_cell.length_a   1.000
_cell.length_b   1.000
_cell.length_c   1.000
_cell.angle_alpha   90.00
_cell.angle_beta   90.00
_cell.angle_gamma   90.00
#
_symmetry.space_group_name_H-M   'P 1'
#
loop_
_entity.id
_entity.type
_entity.pdbx_description
1 polymer ?
#
loop_
_entity_poly.entity_id
_entity_poly.type
_entity_poly.pdbx_seq_one_letter_code
_entity_poly.pdbx_strand_id
1 'polypeptide(L)'
;MRQIIVLDPNSEAAVRVQKLISAWNTKESQHYQAIDITSVSSEAEDIVYESTHLGSTGQLRVLIKRNFTRLLRDKMTFNARVAHSIVISVFVGLIFFQLELKQAGIQSFTGAIFFIVLDQFMSAANPEFVAVPLEMPIMTREYNSGLYHSWVWYLAKNLSELGFQAFYPLLFFIPLYFMVGFGPSNPKLFFSMYLFLILTQSCATGLGYMVSCVSSRAALTPIFGIMTILPLLMFGGLFLNASMVPVYFTWLEFLSPIKYGFRGACREFWSSIDSIPCGANEVCSARTGQEVLQNLAMDKGSLSSDAAFLVWINILFRLIGIVALYLRIRVKH
;
A
#
# COMPACT_ATOMS: atom_id res chain seq x y z
N MET A 1 15.14 -14.18 25.74
CA MET A 1 16.27 -14.67 26.54
C MET A 1 17.22 -13.49 26.73
N ARG A 2 17.12 -12.76 27.86
CA ARG A 2 18.07 -11.67 28.17
C ARG A 2 19.36 -12.36 28.64
N GLN A 3 20.41 -12.35 27.84
CA GLN A 3 21.74 -12.65 28.34
C GLN A 3 22.12 -11.54 29.31
N ILE A 4 22.07 -11.85 30.61
CA ILE A 4 22.73 -11.05 31.62
C ILE A 4 24.21 -11.27 31.37
N ILE A 5 24.88 -10.27 30.78
CA ILE A 5 26.34 -10.25 30.70
C ILE A 5 26.81 -10.09 32.14
N VAL A 6 27.15 -11.21 32.78
CA VAL A 6 27.82 -11.20 34.09
C VAL A 6 29.22 -10.66 33.83
N LEU A 7 29.40 -9.38 34.12
CA LEU A 7 30.70 -8.73 34.07
C LEU A 7 31.63 -9.41 35.09
N ASP A 8 32.80 -9.85 34.63
CA ASP A 8 33.86 -10.34 35.52
C ASP A 8 34.18 -9.22 36.55
N PRO A 9 34.10 -9.51 37.87
CA PRO A 9 34.35 -8.54 38.93
C PRO A 9 35.70 -7.81 38.83
N ASN A 10 36.68 -8.44 38.17
CA ASN A 10 38.03 -7.90 38.03
C ASN A 10 38.27 -7.20 36.68
N SER A 11 37.26 -7.10 35.82
CA SER A 11 37.38 -6.37 34.55
C SER A 11 37.40 -4.85 34.74
N GLU A 12 38.14 -4.13 33.91
CA GLU A 12 38.14 -2.66 33.90
C GLU A 12 36.73 -2.06 33.75
N ALA A 13 35.84 -2.76 33.04
CA ALA A 13 34.46 -2.36 32.87
C ALA A 13 33.67 -2.44 34.19
N ALA A 14 33.86 -3.49 35.00
CA ALA A 14 33.24 -3.61 36.31
C ALA A 14 33.71 -2.50 37.27
N VAL A 15 35.02 -2.19 37.26
CA VAL A 15 35.58 -1.08 38.06
C VAL A 15 34.98 0.28 37.66
N ARG A 16 34.80 0.52 36.36
CA ARG A 16 34.13 1.74 35.86
C ARG A 16 32.68 1.84 36.30
N VAL A 17 31.93 0.74 36.23
CA VAL A 17 30.53 0.68 36.70
C VAL A 17 30.46 0.92 38.20
N GLN A 18 31.33 0.29 39.00
CA GLN A 18 31.40 0.50 40.45
C GLN A 18 31.67 1.97 40.81
N LYS A 19 32.55 2.64 40.04
CA LYS A 19 32.87 4.06 40.21
C LYS A 19 31.69 4.98 39.87
N LEU A 20 30.89 4.62 38.86
CA LEU A 20 29.67 5.36 38.52
C LEU A 20 28.61 5.18 39.62
N ILE A 21 28.45 3.97 40.15
CA ILE A 21 27.52 3.68 41.25
C ILE A 21 27.92 4.46 42.51
N SER A 22 29.21 4.48 42.87
CA SER A 22 29.65 5.23 44.06
C SER A 22 29.50 6.74 43.89
N ALA A 23 29.82 7.28 42.71
CA ALA A 23 29.60 8.68 42.40
C ALA A 23 28.10 9.06 42.42
N TRP A 24 27.23 8.18 41.92
CA TRP A 24 25.79 8.34 41.98
C TRP A 24 25.28 8.38 43.41
N ASN A 25 25.64 7.39 44.24
CA ASN A 25 25.20 7.32 45.63
C ASN A 25 25.67 8.54 46.45
N THR A 26 26.87 9.05 46.16
CA THR A 26 27.42 10.26 46.80
C THR A 26 26.61 11.50 46.42
N LYS A 27 26.20 11.62 45.16
CA LYS A 27 25.36 12.72 44.68
C LYS A 27 23.92 12.60 45.18
N GLU A 28 23.38 11.40 45.24
CA GLU A 28 22.03 11.10 45.74
C GLU A 28 21.90 11.46 47.22
N SER A 29 22.87 11.06 48.04
CA SER A 29 22.91 11.41 49.48
C SER A 29 23.04 12.92 49.72
N GLN A 30 23.80 13.64 48.89
CA GLN A 30 23.85 15.11 48.94
C GLN A 30 22.52 15.76 48.52
N HIS A 31 21.82 15.18 47.54
CA HIS A 31 20.57 15.75 47.04
C HIS A 31 19.39 15.55 48.02
N TYR A 32 19.35 14.42 48.75
CA TYR A 32 18.33 14.16 49.77
C TYR A 32 18.61 14.84 51.11
N GLN A 33 19.88 15.10 51.49
CA GLN A 33 20.17 15.88 52.70
C GLN A 33 19.83 17.38 52.55
N ALA A 34 19.77 17.89 51.33
CA ALA A 34 19.33 19.27 51.04
C ALA A 34 17.80 19.42 51.05
N ILE A 35 17.05 18.31 51.05
CA ILE A 35 15.59 18.30 51.11
C ILE A 35 15.21 17.88 52.53
N ASP A 36 14.95 18.86 53.40
CA ASP A 36 14.41 18.63 54.73
C ASP A 36 12.95 18.15 54.60
N ILE A 37 12.76 16.82 54.64
CA ILE A 37 11.47 16.12 54.45
C ILE A 37 10.44 16.50 55.54
N THR A 38 10.84 17.21 56.58
CA THR A 38 9.99 17.56 57.72
C THR A 38 9.01 18.73 57.46
N SER A 39 9.04 19.35 56.26
CA SER A 39 8.16 20.48 55.90
C SER A 39 7.20 20.20 54.73
N VAL A 40 7.18 19.00 54.18
CA VAL A 40 6.16 18.63 53.18
C VAL A 40 4.90 18.23 53.93
N SER A 41 4.11 19.23 54.31
CA SER A 41 2.74 19.06 54.74
C SER A 41 2.01 18.17 53.74
N SER A 42 1.20 17.26 54.26
CA SER A 42 0.39 16.27 53.56
C SER A 42 -0.77 16.89 52.76
N GLU A 43 -0.47 17.90 51.96
CA GLU A 43 -1.28 18.31 50.82
C GLU A 43 -0.46 17.89 49.60
N ALA A 44 -0.43 16.58 49.36
CA ALA A 44 -0.32 16.13 47.99
C ALA A 44 -1.60 16.63 47.32
N GLU A 45 -1.60 17.88 46.87
CA GLU A 45 -2.38 18.25 45.70
C GLU A 45 -2.06 17.15 44.70
N ASP A 46 -3.05 16.30 44.42
CA ASP A 46 -2.98 15.39 43.30
C ASP A 46 -2.51 16.26 42.14
N ILE A 47 -1.26 16.08 41.71
CA ILE A 47 -0.82 16.64 40.45
C ILE A 47 -1.65 15.86 39.44
N VAL A 48 -2.86 16.36 39.20
CA VAL A 48 -3.68 15.99 38.08
C VAL A 48 -2.80 16.39 36.92
N TYR A 49 -2.06 15.41 36.38
CA TYR A 49 -1.46 15.55 35.07
C TYR A 49 -2.63 15.85 34.15
N GLU A 50 -2.89 17.13 33.92
CA GLU A 50 -3.87 17.58 32.96
C GLU A 50 -3.45 16.92 31.67
N SER A 51 -4.25 15.93 31.27
CA SER A 51 -3.85 14.94 30.29
C SER A 51 -3.47 15.71 29.03
N THR A 52 -2.17 15.91 28.80
CA THR A 52 -1.67 16.89 27.82
C THR A 52 -1.69 16.26 26.44
N HIS A 53 -2.79 15.58 26.13
CA HIS A 53 -3.02 15.01 24.82
C HIS A 53 -3.39 16.16 23.90
N LEU A 54 -2.59 16.38 22.86
CA LEU A 54 -3.03 17.19 21.73
C LEU A 54 -4.40 16.68 21.27
N GLY A 55 -5.29 17.57 20.86
CA GLY A 55 -6.53 17.19 20.19
C GLY A 55 -6.26 16.30 18.97
N SER A 56 -7.22 15.48 18.55
CA SER A 56 -7.05 14.47 17.50
C SER A 56 -6.53 15.05 16.18
N THR A 57 -6.86 16.30 15.85
CA THR A 57 -6.35 17.04 14.68
C THR A 57 -4.86 17.39 14.82
N GLY A 58 -4.43 17.77 16.03
CA GLY A 58 -3.04 17.99 16.37
C GLY A 58 -2.21 16.71 16.29
N GLN A 59 -2.73 15.61 16.85
CA GLN A 59 -2.13 14.27 16.73
C GLN A 59 -1.97 13.88 15.25
N LEU A 60 -3.04 14.04 14.46
CA LEU A 60 -3.05 13.72 13.03
C LEU A 60 -2.00 14.51 12.25
N ARG A 61 -1.93 15.83 12.45
CA ARG A 61 -0.96 16.70 11.76
C ARG A 61 0.48 16.32 12.07
N VAL A 62 0.78 16.04 13.34
CA VAL A 62 2.12 15.63 13.78
C VAL A 62 2.49 14.28 13.15
N LEU A 63 1.58 13.31 13.18
CA LEU A 63 1.82 11.98 12.62
C LEU A 63 1.97 12.00 11.09
N ILE A 64 1.16 12.78 10.37
CA ILE A 64 1.32 12.97 8.91
C ILE A 64 2.69 13.55 8.61
N LYS A 65 3.09 14.64 9.30
CA LYS A 65 4.40 15.26 9.10
C LYS A 65 5.54 14.27 9.38
N ARG A 66 5.42 13.48 10.45
CA ARG A 66 6.40 12.44 10.80
C ARG A 66 6.50 11.38 9.70
N ASN A 67 5.37 10.82 9.28
CA ASN A 67 5.32 9.76 8.26
C ASN A 67 5.83 10.26 6.91
N PHE A 68 5.42 11.45 6.48
CA PHE A 68 5.90 12.05 5.24
C PHE A 68 7.41 12.33 5.28
N THR A 69 7.92 12.85 6.40
CA THR A 69 9.37 13.06 6.59
C THR A 69 10.12 11.73 6.57
N ARG A 70 9.56 10.67 7.14
CA ARG A 70 10.15 9.32 7.10
C ARG A 70 10.22 8.79 5.68
N LEU A 71 9.13 8.90 4.91
CA LEU A 71 9.08 8.46 3.51
C LEU A 71 10.11 9.20 2.64
N LEU A 72 10.28 10.51 2.83
CA LEU A 72 11.28 11.30 2.11
C LEU A 72 12.73 11.02 2.54
N ARG A 73 12.95 10.68 3.82
CA ARG A 73 14.29 10.39 4.35
C ARG A 73 14.74 8.96 4.04
N ASP A 74 13.82 8.04 3.84
CA ASP A 74 14.13 6.68 3.39
C ASP A 74 14.49 6.66 1.89
N LYS A 75 15.66 7.21 1.60
CA LYS A 75 16.22 7.30 0.24
C LYS A 75 16.44 5.92 -0.36
N MET A 76 16.75 4.91 0.46
CA MET A 76 17.00 3.55 -0.03
C MET A 76 15.72 2.95 -0.61
N THR A 77 14.62 2.95 0.16
CA THR A 77 13.33 2.43 -0.31
C THR A 77 12.80 3.26 -1.48
N PHE A 78 12.91 4.59 -1.39
CA PHE A 78 12.47 5.48 -2.47
C PHE A 78 13.22 5.20 -3.79
N ASN A 79 14.55 5.17 -3.75
CA ASN A 79 15.38 4.90 -4.94
C ASN A 79 15.15 3.50 -5.49
N ALA A 80 15.01 2.48 -4.63
CA ALA A 80 14.71 1.13 -5.06
C ALA A 80 13.37 1.03 -5.82
N ARG A 81 12.32 1.72 -5.33
CA ARG A 81 11.03 1.76 -6.01
C ARG A 81 11.07 2.53 -7.32
N VAL A 82 11.78 3.64 -7.37
CA VAL A 82 12.00 4.41 -8.61
C VAL A 82 12.76 3.56 -9.64
N ALA A 83 13.85 2.90 -9.23
CA ALA A 83 14.61 2.01 -10.08
C ALA A 83 13.77 0.84 -10.60
N HIS A 84 13.01 0.18 -9.72
CA HIS A 84 12.07 -0.88 -10.12
C HIS A 84 11.08 -0.38 -11.18
N SER A 85 10.44 0.77 -10.92
CA SER A 85 9.43 1.33 -11.84
C SER A 85 10.01 1.62 -13.22
N ILE A 86 11.21 2.22 -13.29
CA ILE A 86 11.86 2.53 -14.57
C ILE A 86 12.33 1.26 -15.28
N VAL A 87 12.99 0.34 -14.57
CA VAL A 87 13.55 -0.88 -15.16
C VAL A 87 12.45 -1.79 -15.70
N ILE A 88 11.40 -2.05 -14.92
CA ILE A 88 10.28 -2.88 -15.37
C ILE A 88 9.52 -2.19 -16.50
N SER A 89 9.28 -0.88 -16.40
CA SER A 89 8.63 -0.12 -17.47
C SER A 89 9.39 -0.20 -18.79
N VAL A 90 10.71 0.04 -18.78
CA VAL A 90 11.53 -0.08 -20.00
C VAL A 90 11.57 -1.51 -20.50
N PHE A 91 11.75 -2.50 -19.62
CA PHE A 91 11.79 -3.92 -20.01
C PHE A 91 10.49 -4.35 -20.71
N VAL A 92 9.34 -4.02 -20.13
CA VAL A 92 8.02 -4.35 -20.69
C VAL A 92 7.75 -3.53 -21.96
N GLY A 93 8.13 -2.25 -21.95
CA GLY A 93 8.04 -1.38 -23.12
C GLY A 93 8.87 -1.88 -24.30
N LEU A 94 10.01 -2.54 -24.06
CA LEU A 94 10.82 -3.18 -25.10
C LEU A 94 10.18 -4.46 -25.64
N ILE A 95 9.55 -5.25 -24.77
CA ILE A 95 8.82 -6.48 -25.20
C ILE A 95 7.64 -6.11 -26.10
N PHE A 96 6.89 -5.07 -25.75
CA PHE A 96 5.72 -4.61 -26.48
C PHE A 96 6.01 -3.36 -27.32
N PHE A 97 7.24 -3.21 -27.82
CA PHE A 97 7.66 -1.99 -28.50
C PHE A 97 6.87 -1.75 -29.79
N GLN A 98 6.21 -0.58 -29.88
CA GLN A 98 5.45 -0.10 -31.04
C GLN A 98 4.52 -1.17 -31.63
N LEU A 99 3.56 -1.63 -30.82
CA LEU A 99 2.60 -2.63 -31.28
C LEU A 99 1.77 -2.09 -32.45
N GLU A 100 1.65 -2.91 -33.50
CA GLU A 100 0.81 -2.60 -34.64
C GLU A 100 -0.65 -3.03 -34.39
N LEU A 101 -1.60 -2.17 -34.77
CA LEU A 101 -3.04 -2.47 -34.75
C LEU A 101 -3.39 -3.48 -35.86
N LYS A 102 -3.14 -4.76 -35.63
CA LYS A 102 -3.52 -5.91 -36.47
C LYS A 102 -4.27 -6.95 -35.62
N GLN A 103 -4.90 -7.93 -36.27
CA GLN A 103 -5.63 -9.01 -35.58
C GLN A 103 -4.75 -9.73 -34.52
N ALA A 104 -3.50 -10.06 -34.85
CA ALA A 104 -2.55 -10.64 -33.90
C ALA A 104 -2.15 -9.68 -32.75
N GLY A 105 -2.21 -8.38 -33.00
CA GLY A 105 -1.89 -7.34 -32.00
C GLY A 105 -2.93 -7.20 -30.90
N ILE A 106 -4.18 -7.65 -31.12
CA ILE A 106 -5.26 -7.55 -30.13
C ILE A 106 -4.89 -8.25 -28.81
N GLN A 107 -4.33 -9.46 -28.90
CA GLN A 107 -3.88 -10.23 -27.74
C GLN A 107 -2.70 -9.54 -27.06
N SER A 108 -1.74 -9.02 -27.83
CA SER A 108 -0.56 -8.32 -27.30
C SER A 108 -0.94 -7.04 -26.54
N PHE A 109 -1.82 -6.20 -27.09
CA PHE A 109 -2.32 -5.00 -26.40
C PHE A 109 -3.08 -5.35 -25.13
N THR A 110 -3.98 -6.34 -25.20
CA THR A 110 -4.77 -6.79 -24.04
C THR A 110 -3.87 -7.36 -22.95
N GLY A 111 -2.88 -8.17 -23.32
CA GLY A 111 -1.87 -8.71 -22.40
C GLY A 111 -0.99 -7.62 -21.77
N ALA A 112 -0.58 -6.63 -22.56
CA ALA A 112 0.18 -5.48 -22.05
C ALA A 112 -0.64 -4.70 -21.02
N ILE A 113 -1.90 -4.36 -21.30
CA ILE A 113 -2.78 -3.64 -20.35
C ILE A 113 -2.98 -4.44 -19.06
N PHE A 114 -3.19 -5.75 -19.16
CA PHE A 114 -3.30 -6.61 -17.98
C PHE A 114 -2.02 -6.61 -17.15
N PHE A 115 -0.86 -6.75 -17.79
CA PHE A 115 0.44 -6.71 -17.13
C PHE A 115 0.66 -5.39 -16.39
N ILE A 116 0.34 -4.25 -17.02
CA ILE A 116 0.45 -2.92 -16.42
C ILE A 116 -0.35 -2.83 -15.12
N VAL A 117 -1.62 -3.21 -15.18
CA VAL A 117 -2.53 -3.17 -14.02
C VAL A 117 -2.06 -4.12 -12.92
N LEU A 118 -1.59 -5.31 -13.29
CA LEU A 118 -1.08 -6.31 -12.36
C LEU A 118 0.21 -5.85 -11.67
N ASP A 119 1.19 -5.38 -12.42
CA ASP A 119 2.45 -4.88 -11.86
C ASP A 119 2.19 -3.70 -10.92
N GLN A 120 1.28 -2.80 -11.32
CA GLN A 120 0.86 -1.69 -10.46
C GLN A 120 0.25 -2.19 -9.15
N PHE A 121 -0.64 -3.19 -9.22
CA PHE A 121 -1.26 -3.78 -8.05
C PHE A 121 -0.23 -4.48 -7.14
N MET A 122 0.72 -5.23 -7.71
CA MET A 122 1.77 -5.94 -6.96
C MET A 122 2.75 -4.99 -6.29
N SER A 123 3.23 -4.00 -7.05
CA SER A 123 4.24 -3.04 -6.60
C SER A 123 3.73 -2.13 -5.47
N ALA A 124 2.42 -1.87 -5.38
CA ALA A 124 1.82 -1.18 -4.24
C ALA A 124 1.54 -2.08 -3.03
N ALA A 125 1.01 -3.30 -3.23
CA ALA A 125 0.60 -4.15 -2.11
C ALA A 125 1.81 -4.78 -1.37
N ASN A 126 2.81 -5.27 -2.12
CA ASN A 126 3.90 -6.06 -1.56
C ASN A 126 4.73 -5.32 -0.49
N PRO A 127 5.13 -4.05 -0.69
CA PRO A 127 5.86 -3.34 0.34
C PRO A 127 5.06 -3.12 1.64
N GLU A 128 3.74 -2.97 1.55
CA GLU A 128 2.89 -2.76 2.72
C GLU A 128 2.76 -4.02 3.57
N PHE A 129 2.86 -5.22 2.97
CA PHE A 129 2.95 -6.49 3.70
C PHE A 129 4.18 -6.57 4.61
N VAL A 130 5.22 -5.77 4.34
CA VAL A 130 6.46 -5.74 5.12
C VAL A 130 6.51 -4.52 6.04
N ALA A 131 6.24 -3.32 5.50
CA ALA A 131 6.42 -2.07 6.22
C ALA A 131 5.42 -1.90 7.38
N VAL A 132 4.13 -2.21 7.15
CA VAL A 132 3.10 -2.01 8.18
C VAL A 132 3.33 -2.92 9.39
N PRO A 133 3.57 -4.24 9.27
CA PRO A 133 3.82 -5.10 10.43
C PRO A 133 5.10 -4.76 11.20
N LEU A 134 6.13 -4.23 10.52
CA LEU A 134 7.36 -3.75 11.17
C LEU A 134 7.13 -2.49 12.02
N GLU A 135 6.16 -1.66 11.65
CA GLU A 135 5.82 -0.44 12.40
C GLU A 135 4.84 -0.68 13.56
N MET A 136 4.04 -1.75 13.49
CA MET A 136 3.03 -2.09 14.50
C MET A 136 3.56 -2.14 15.95
N PRO A 137 4.75 -2.69 16.26
CA PRO A 137 5.28 -2.71 17.62
C PRO A 137 5.56 -1.31 18.18
N ILE A 138 6.10 -0.42 17.35
CA ILE A 138 6.37 0.98 17.71
C ILE A 138 5.05 1.69 17.99
N MET A 139 4.09 1.51 17.10
CA MET A 139 2.75 2.08 17.23
C MET A 139 2.03 1.60 18.50
N THR A 140 2.08 0.30 18.79
CA THR A 140 1.46 -0.27 20.01
C THR A 140 2.08 0.33 21.27
N ARG A 141 3.41 0.53 21.28
CA ARG A 141 4.10 1.16 22.40
C ARG A 141 3.66 2.62 22.59
N GLU A 142 3.58 3.38 21.49
CA GLU A 142 3.15 4.79 21.53
C GLU A 142 1.67 4.92 21.96
N TYR A 143 0.81 4.01 21.52
CA TYR A 143 -0.59 3.91 21.94
C TYR A 143 -0.71 3.59 23.44
N ASN A 144 0.03 2.59 23.94
CA ASN A 144 0.00 2.21 25.35
C ASN A 144 0.55 3.31 26.28
N SER A 145 1.45 4.16 25.78
CA SER A 145 1.91 5.35 26.49
C SER A 145 0.96 6.55 26.38
N GLY A 146 -0.19 6.38 25.71
CA GLY A 146 -1.22 7.41 25.56
C GLY A 146 -0.88 8.51 24.54
N LEU A 147 0.13 8.38 23.67
CA LEU A 147 0.54 9.50 22.80
C LEU A 147 -0.53 9.85 21.75
N TYR A 148 -1.24 8.86 21.22
CA TYR A 148 -2.29 9.06 20.22
C TYR A 148 -3.22 7.85 20.12
N HIS A 149 -4.38 8.04 19.51
CA HIS A 149 -5.33 6.95 19.23
C HIS A 149 -4.94 6.13 18.00
N SER A 150 -5.26 4.83 18.02
CA SER A 150 -4.91 3.90 16.94
C SER A 150 -5.46 4.28 15.56
N TRP A 151 -6.69 4.80 15.52
CA TRP A 151 -7.34 5.27 14.29
C TRP A 151 -6.63 6.51 13.69
N VAL A 152 -6.08 7.38 14.54
CA VAL A 152 -5.35 8.59 14.08
C VAL A 152 -4.06 8.17 13.39
N TRP A 153 -3.34 7.18 13.93
CA TRP A 153 -2.16 6.62 13.27
C TRP A 153 -2.49 6.00 11.92
N TYR A 154 -3.57 5.21 11.86
CA TYR A 154 -3.99 4.54 10.63
C TYR A 154 -4.33 5.54 9.53
N LEU A 155 -5.10 6.58 9.88
CA LEU A 155 -5.47 7.66 8.96
C LEU A 155 -4.25 8.49 8.54
N ALA A 156 -3.38 8.85 9.50
CA ALA A 156 -2.16 9.61 9.24
C ALA A 156 -1.24 8.89 8.25
N LYS A 157 -1.09 7.57 8.39
CA LYS A 157 -0.25 6.76 7.51
C LYS A 157 -0.82 6.72 6.09
N ASN A 158 -2.10 6.37 5.95
CA ASN A 158 -2.78 6.36 4.65
C ASN A 158 -2.70 7.73 3.94
N LEU A 159 -2.95 8.83 4.64
CA LEU A 159 -2.93 10.17 4.05
C LEU A 159 -1.52 10.60 3.62
N SER A 160 -0.49 10.22 4.39
CA SER A 160 0.90 10.55 4.06
C SER A 160 1.42 9.87 2.80
N GLU A 161 0.79 8.75 2.39
CA GLU A 161 1.18 7.96 1.22
C GLU A 161 0.42 8.32 -0.06
N LEU A 162 -0.65 9.12 0.02
CA LEU A 162 -1.49 9.45 -1.15
C LEU A 162 -0.70 10.10 -2.30
N GLY A 163 0.24 11.00 -2.00
CA GLY A 163 1.08 11.61 -3.02
C GLY A 163 1.95 10.59 -3.76
N PHE A 164 2.48 9.60 -3.02
CA PHE A 164 3.28 8.52 -3.60
C PHE A 164 2.42 7.52 -4.40
N GLN A 165 1.16 7.33 -4.01
CA GLN A 165 0.20 6.53 -4.79
C GLN A 165 -0.10 7.13 -6.16
N ALA A 166 0.04 8.45 -6.35
CA ALA A 166 -0.01 9.06 -7.68
C ALA A 166 1.35 9.08 -8.38
N PHE A 167 2.43 9.37 -7.65
CA PHE A 167 3.76 9.51 -8.22
C PHE A 167 4.31 8.23 -8.86
N TYR A 168 4.23 7.08 -8.17
CA TYR A 168 4.82 5.84 -8.69
C TYR A 168 4.15 5.31 -9.97
N PRO A 169 2.81 5.27 -10.08
CA PRO A 169 2.16 4.88 -11.32
C PRO A 169 2.48 5.83 -12.48
N LEU A 170 2.64 7.13 -12.21
CA LEU A 170 2.99 8.10 -13.24
C LEU A 170 4.39 7.81 -13.82
N LEU A 171 5.36 7.59 -12.93
CA LEU A 171 6.73 7.28 -13.30
C LEU A 171 6.83 5.98 -14.13
N PHE A 172 6.05 4.97 -13.77
CA PHE A 172 5.98 3.70 -14.49
C PHE A 172 5.28 3.83 -15.85
N PHE A 173 4.15 4.54 -15.89
CA PHE A 173 3.25 4.56 -17.05
C PHE A 173 3.70 5.51 -18.16
N ILE A 174 4.36 6.63 -17.84
CA ILE A 174 4.83 7.60 -18.86
C ILE A 174 5.69 6.92 -19.93
N PRO A 175 6.88 6.34 -19.62
CA PRO A 175 7.73 5.75 -20.65
C PRO A 175 7.04 4.58 -21.35
N LEU A 176 6.34 3.74 -20.59
CA LEU A 176 5.62 2.59 -21.12
C LEU A 176 4.56 3.00 -22.17
N TYR A 177 3.80 4.05 -21.90
CA TYR A 177 2.72 4.50 -22.77
C TYR A 177 3.23 4.85 -24.18
N PHE A 178 4.37 5.56 -24.23
CA PHE A 178 5.02 5.92 -25.49
C PHE A 178 5.72 4.75 -26.16
N MET A 179 6.33 3.84 -25.39
CA MET A 179 7.03 2.68 -25.95
C MET A 179 6.06 1.66 -26.56
N VAL A 180 4.93 1.38 -25.89
CA VAL A 180 3.92 0.43 -26.40
C VAL A 180 3.20 0.98 -27.63
N GLY A 181 3.04 2.31 -27.70
CA GLY A 181 2.38 2.97 -28.82
C GLY A 181 0.85 3.05 -28.69
N PHE A 182 0.32 3.21 -27.47
CA PHE A 182 -1.13 3.30 -27.23
C PHE A 182 -1.82 4.48 -27.94
N GLY A 183 -1.06 5.47 -28.42
CA GLY A 183 -1.59 6.65 -29.12
C GLY A 183 -1.03 7.94 -28.54
N PRO A 184 0.19 8.37 -28.93
CA PRO A 184 0.86 9.56 -28.36
C PRO A 184 0.06 10.86 -28.54
N SER A 185 -0.87 10.91 -29.51
CA SER A 185 -1.66 12.08 -29.85
C SER A 185 -2.93 12.27 -29.01
N ASN A 186 -3.29 11.32 -28.13
CA ASN A 186 -4.54 11.38 -27.35
C ASN A 186 -4.27 11.58 -25.85
N PRO A 187 -4.18 12.83 -25.35
CA PRO A 187 -3.95 13.10 -23.93
C PRO A 187 -5.10 12.61 -23.04
N LYS A 188 -6.33 12.58 -23.57
CA LYS A 188 -7.50 12.10 -22.82
C LYS A 188 -7.36 10.62 -22.47
N LEU A 189 -6.91 9.80 -23.43
CA LEU A 189 -6.65 8.37 -23.22
C LEU A 189 -5.60 8.16 -22.13
N PHE A 190 -4.48 8.90 -22.19
CA PHE A 190 -3.41 8.83 -21.19
C PHE A 190 -3.94 9.10 -19.77
N PHE A 191 -4.61 10.23 -19.56
CA PHE A 191 -5.11 10.60 -18.23
C PHE A 191 -6.20 9.64 -17.72
N SER A 192 -7.04 9.10 -18.61
CA SER A 192 -8.09 8.16 -18.24
C SER A 192 -7.52 6.80 -17.82
N MET A 193 -6.58 6.24 -18.58
CA MET A 193 -5.87 5.02 -18.17
C MET A 193 -5.10 5.25 -16.87
N TYR A 194 -4.40 6.39 -16.76
CA TYR A 194 -3.66 6.75 -15.55
C TYR A 194 -4.57 6.85 -14.31
N LEU A 195 -5.80 7.36 -14.44
CA LEU A 195 -6.79 7.37 -13.36
C LEU A 195 -7.09 5.95 -12.85
N PHE A 196 -7.32 4.99 -13.76
CA PHE A 196 -7.54 3.59 -13.37
C PHE A 196 -6.32 2.97 -12.68
N LEU A 197 -5.10 3.34 -13.10
CA LEU A 197 -3.88 2.90 -12.42
C LEU A 197 -3.76 3.48 -11.02
N ILE A 198 -4.07 4.77 -10.80
CA ILE A 198 -4.08 5.36 -9.45
C ILE A 198 -5.14 4.70 -8.56
N LEU A 199 -6.35 4.48 -9.07
CA LEU A 199 -7.41 3.82 -8.31
C LEU A 199 -7.02 2.39 -7.93
N THR A 200 -6.44 1.64 -8.88
CA THR A 200 -5.95 0.28 -8.65
C THR A 200 -4.79 0.26 -7.63
N GLN A 201 -3.83 1.17 -7.78
CA GLN A 201 -2.73 1.38 -6.83
C GLN A 201 -3.25 1.65 -5.42
N SER A 202 -4.27 2.52 -5.29
CA SER A 202 -4.84 2.83 -3.97
C SER A 202 -5.54 1.60 -3.37
N CYS A 203 -6.26 0.82 -4.16
CA CYS A 203 -6.87 -0.44 -3.73
C CYS A 203 -5.80 -1.45 -3.27
N ALA A 204 -4.70 -1.57 -4.00
CA ALA A 204 -3.57 -2.42 -3.66
C ALA A 204 -2.95 -2.03 -2.31
N THR A 205 -2.72 -0.74 -2.09
CA THR A 205 -2.29 -0.24 -0.79
C THR A 205 -3.32 -0.60 0.28
N GLY A 206 -4.62 -0.37 0.05
CA GLY A 206 -5.68 -0.77 0.98
C GLY A 206 -5.64 -2.26 1.35
N LEU A 207 -5.46 -3.15 0.37
CA LEU A 207 -5.29 -4.59 0.59
C LEU A 207 -4.03 -4.87 1.43
N GLY A 208 -2.92 -4.19 1.11
CA GLY A 208 -1.68 -4.23 1.87
C GLY A 208 -1.89 -3.95 3.36
N TYR A 209 -2.58 -2.85 3.67
CA TYR A 209 -2.94 -2.49 5.04
C TYR A 209 -3.85 -3.53 5.70
N MET A 210 -4.87 -4.01 4.98
CA MET A 210 -5.81 -5.02 5.47
C MET A 210 -5.06 -6.28 5.93
N VAL A 211 -4.27 -6.88 5.05
CA VAL A 211 -3.52 -8.12 5.34
C VAL A 211 -2.52 -7.88 6.47
N SER A 212 -1.83 -6.74 6.46
CA SER A 212 -0.84 -6.39 7.49
C SER A 212 -1.44 -6.18 8.88
N CYS A 213 -2.65 -5.62 8.97
CA CYS A 213 -3.34 -5.42 10.24
C CYS A 213 -3.91 -6.74 10.77
N VAL A 214 -4.45 -7.59 9.88
CA VAL A 214 -5.02 -8.91 10.21
C VAL A 214 -3.91 -9.89 10.65
N SER A 215 -2.74 -9.85 10.01
CA SER A 215 -1.65 -10.77 10.31
C SER A 215 -1.03 -10.51 11.68
N SER A 216 -1.03 -11.53 12.53
CA SER A 216 -0.41 -11.47 13.87
C SER A 216 1.11 -11.51 13.85
N ARG A 217 1.72 -12.12 12.82
CA ARG A 217 3.17 -12.32 12.71
C ARG A 217 3.70 -11.62 11.46
N ALA A 218 4.58 -10.64 11.65
CA ALA A 218 5.17 -9.85 10.56
C ALA A 218 5.85 -10.72 9.49
N ALA A 219 6.53 -11.79 9.90
CA ALA A 219 7.21 -12.71 8.98
C ALA A 219 6.27 -13.49 8.05
N LEU A 220 5.01 -13.71 8.46
CA LEU A 220 4.02 -14.46 7.66
C LEU A 220 3.15 -13.56 6.78
N THR A 221 3.15 -12.25 7.04
CA THR A 221 2.30 -11.29 6.31
C THR A 221 2.53 -11.32 4.79
N PRO A 222 3.77 -11.33 4.26
CA PRO A 222 3.99 -11.40 2.81
C PRO A 222 3.44 -12.69 2.18
N ILE A 223 3.53 -13.80 2.90
CA ILE A 223 3.00 -15.09 2.44
C ILE A 223 1.48 -15.00 2.32
N PHE A 224 0.79 -14.54 3.38
CA PHE A 224 -0.66 -14.33 3.34
C PHE A 224 -1.09 -13.30 2.29
N GLY A 225 -0.26 -12.27 2.08
CA GLY A 225 -0.47 -11.27 1.04
C GLY A 225 -0.53 -11.90 -0.35
N ILE A 226 0.49 -12.66 -0.73
CA ILE A 226 0.54 -13.36 -2.02
C ILE A 226 -0.59 -14.40 -2.12
N MET A 227 -0.87 -15.14 -1.05
CA MET A 227 -1.99 -16.11 -1.03
C MET A 227 -3.36 -15.43 -1.25
N THR A 228 -3.52 -14.18 -0.83
CA THR A 228 -4.75 -13.40 -1.06
C THR A 228 -4.79 -12.82 -2.46
N ILE A 229 -3.65 -12.39 -2.99
CA ILE A 229 -3.51 -11.81 -4.33
C ILE A 229 -3.80 -12.85 -5.42
N LEU A 230 -3.29 -14.07 -5.29
CA LEU A 230 -3.37 -15.08 -6.35
C LEU A 230 -4.82 -15.41 -6.78
N PRO A 231 -5.77 -15.62 -5.85
CA PRO A 231 -7.18 -15.74 -6.21
C PRO A 231 -7.73 -14.48 -6.90
N LEU A 232 -7.42 -13.28 -6.39
CA LEU A 232 -7.88 -12.02 -7.01
C LEU A 232 -7.34 -11.85 -8.44
N LEU A 233 -6.13 -12.33 -8.71
CA LEU A 233 -5.50 -12.36 -10.02
C LEU A 233 -6.26 -13.29 -10.98
N MET A 234 -6.62 -14.50 -10.53
CA MET A 234 -7.38 -15.46 -11.35
C MET A 234 -8.72 -14.89 -11.81
N PHE A 235 -9.38 -14.11 -10.95
CA PHE A 235 -10.61 -13.38 -11.29
C PHE A 235 -10.36 -11.99 -11.88
N GLY A 236 -9.13 -11.68 -12.31
CA GLY A 236 -8.73 -10.38 -12.85
C GLY A 236 -9.29 -10.04 -14.24
N GLY A 237 -10.16 -10.87 -14.81
CA GLY A 237 -10.87 -10.62 -16.08
C GLY A 237 -10.16 -11.10 -17.35
N LEU A 238 -8.85 -11.36 -17.32
CA LEU A 238 -8.11 -11.94 -18.46
C LEU A 238 -8.16 -13.47 -18.48
N PHE A 239 -7.92 -14.13 -17.34
CA PHE A 239 -7.82 -15.59 -17.26
C PHE A 239 -9.17 -16.31 -17.24
N LEU A 240 -10.16 -15.69 -16.60
CA LEU A 240 -11.51 -16.19 -16.52
C LEU A 240 -12.46 -15.09 -17.01
N ASN A 241 -13.26 -15.45 -18.00
CA ASN A 241 -14.36 -14.61 -18.43
C ASN A 241 -15.43 -14.57 -17.33
N ALA A 242 -15.96 -13.38 -17.02
CA ALA A 242 -16.97 -13.20 -15.97
C ALA A 242 -18.20 -14.11 -16.16
N SER A 243 -18.53 -14.45 -17.40
CA SER A 243 -19.68 -15.30 -17.75
C SER A 243 -19.46 -16.79 -17.41
N MET A 244 -18.20 -17.20 -17.18
CA MET A 244 -17.83 -18.59 -16.89
C MET A 244 -17.47 -18.82 -15.42
N VAL A 245 -17.58 -17.79 -14.57
CA VAL A 245 -17.28 -17.92 -13.14
C VAL A 245 -18.37 -18.74 -12.46
N PRO A 246 -18.02 -19.84 -11.76
CA PRO A 246 -18.99 -20.61 -11.02
C PRO A 246 -19.67 -19.76 -9.93
N VAL A 247 -20.98 -19.98 -9.73
CA VAL A 247 -21.83 -19.15 -8.84
C VAL A 247 -21.25 -19.00 -7.42
N TYR A 248 -20.54 -20.00 -6.92
CA TYR A 248 -19.93 -19.98 -5.59
C TYR A 248 -18.69 -19.07 -5.47
N PHE A 249 -18.06 -18.68 -6.57
CA PHE A 249 -16.90 -17.76 -6.60
C PHE A 249 -17.24 -16.34 -7.09
N THR A 250 -18.49 -16.09 -7.47
CA THR A 250 -18.93 -14.79 -8.00
C THR A 250 -18.64 -13.64 -7.03
N TRP A 251 -18.75 -13.84 -5.72
CA TRP A 251 -18.42 -12.80 -4.71
C TRP A 251 -16.94 -12.40 -4.73
N LEU A 252 -16.04 -13.34 -4.99
CA LEU A 252 -14.59 -13.10 -5.01
C LEU A 252 -14.18 -12.34 -6.27
N GLU A 253 -14.86 -12.62 -7.37
CA GLU A 253 -14.75 -11.86 -8.61
C GLU A 253 -15.17 -10.40 -8.40
N PHE A 254 -16.25 -10.14 -7.65
CA PHE A 254 -16.66 -8.78 -7.31
C PHE A 254 -15.66 -8.04 -6.40
N LEU A 255 -14.84 -8.77 -5.65
CA LEU A 255 -13.86 -8.21 -4.73
C LEU A 255 -12.50 -7.92 -5.39
N SER A 256 -12.25 -8.40 -6.62
CA SER A 256 -10.96 -8.23 -7.31
C SER A 256 -10.80 -6.81 -7.87
N PRO A 257 -9.86 -5.99 -7.34
CA PRO A 257 -9.58 -4.67 -7.92
C PRO A 257 -8.90 -4.78 -9.28
N ILE A 258 -8.11 -5.85 -9.49
CA ILE A 258 -7.40 -6.12 -10.74
C ILE A 258 -8.40 -6.19 -11.90
N LYS A 259 -9.54 -6.85 -11.68
CA LYS A 259 -10.62 -6.94 -12.68
C LYS A 259 -11.10 -5.57 -13.15
N TYR A 260 -11.46 -4.69 -12.22
CA TYR A 260 -12.01 -3.37 -12.57
C TYR A 260 -10.95 -2.42 -13.12
N GLY A 261 -9.72 -2.48 -12.61
CA GLY A 261 -8.59 -1.75 -13.17
C GLY A 261 -8.30 -2.14 -14.61
N PHE A 262 -8.26 -3.45 -14.88
CA PHE A 262 -8.05 -4.01 -16.21
C PHE A 262 -9.21 -3.69 -17.16
N ARG A 263 -10.45 -3.96 -16.74
CA ARG A 263 -11.66 -3.67 -17.54
C ARG A 263 -11.77 -2.18 -17.87
N GLY A 264 -11.51 -1.30 -16.91
CA GLY A 264 -11.51 0.15 -17.12
C GLY A 264 -10.45 0.61 -18.12
N ALA A 265 -9.19 0.18 -17.92
CA ALA A 265 -8.10 0.53 -18.84
C ALA A 265 -8.31 -0.04 -20.26
N CYS A 266 -8.79 -1.28 -20.39
CA CYS A 266 -9.14 -1.86 -21.67
C CYS A 266 -10.29 -1.14 -22.35
N ARG A 267 -11.35 -0.76 -21.61
CA ARG A 267 -12.48 -0.03 -22.17
C ARG A 267 -12.03 1.33 -22.73
N GLU A 268 -11.19 2.06 -22.02
CA GLU A 268 -10.65 3.34 -22.51
C GLU A 268 -9.83 3.17 -23.78
N PHE A 269 -8.92 2.20 -23.81
CA PHE A 269 -8.09 1.96 -24.98
C PHE A 269 -8.91 1.48 -26.19
N TRP A 270 -9.68 0.41 -26.04
CA TRP A 270 -10.41 -0.18 -27.16
C TRP A 270 -11.58 0.69 -27.64
N SER A 271 -12.21 1.49 -26.77
CA SER A 271 -13.24 2.44 -27.22
C SER A 271 -12.68 3.60 -28.06
N SER A 272 -11.36 3.83 -28.00
CA SER A 272 -10.69 4.84 -28.83
C SER A 272 -10.32 4.35 -30.25
N ILE A 273 -10.52 3.06 -30.53
CA ILE A 273 -10.16 2.42 -31.80
C ILE A 273 -11.42 2.11 -32.62
N ASP A 274 -11.62 2.87 -33.69
CA ASP A 274 -12.79 2.75 -34.56
C ASP A 274 -12.72 1.52 -35.49
N SER A 275 -11.54 1.24 -36.06
CA SER A 275 -11.37 0.14 -37.02
C SER A 275 -10.05 -0.56 -36.84
N ILE A 276 -10.09 -1.90 -36.86
CA ILE A 276 -8.92 -2.78 -36.84
C ILE A 276 -8.77 -3.39 -38.25
N PRO A 277 -7.63 -3.16 -38.94
CA PRO A 277 -7.34 -3.78 -40.22
C PRO A 277 -7.55 -5.31 -40.18
N CYS A 278 -8.23 -5.81 -41.21
CA CYS A 278 -8.57 -7.21 -41.40
C CYS A 278 -8.40 -7.53 -42.89
N GLY A 279 -7.57 -8.52 -43.23
CA GLY A 279 -7.37 -8.94 -44.61
C GLY A 279 -8.62 -9.64 -45.16
N ALA A 280 -8.89 -9.47 -46.46
CA ALA A 280 -10.10 -10.01 -47.11
C ALA A 280 -10.23 -11.55 -47.03
N ASN A 281 -9.10 -12.26 -46.88
CA ASN A 281 -9.05 -13.73 -46.77
C ASN A 281 -8.62 -14.22 -45.38
N GLU A 282 -8.58 -13.35 -44.37
CA GLU A 282 -8.15 -13.69 -43.01
C GLU A 282 -9.37 -13.88 -42.10
N VAL A 283 -9.33 -14.89 -41.22
CA VAL A 283 -10.37 -15.07 -40.19
C VAL A 283 -10.11 -14.05 -39.09
N CYS A 284 -10.89 -12.98 -39.08
CA CYS A 284 -10.74 -11.88 -38.13
C CYS A 284 -11.62 -12.10 -36.90
N SER A 285 -11.03 -11.90 -35.73
CA SER A 285 -11.72 -12.05 -34.45
C SER A 285 -12.53 -10.81 -34.09
N ALA A 286 -12.06 -9.62 -34.47
CA ALA A 286 -12.76 -8.35 -34.27
C ALA A 286 -12.34 -7.31 -35.31
N ARG A 287 -13.30 -6.52 -35.80
CA ARG A 287 -13.10 -5.42 -36.76
C ARG A 287 -13.13 -4.05 -36.09
N THR A 288 -13.69 -3.95 -34.89
CA THR A 288 -13.77 -2.72 -34.10
C THR A 288 -13.29 -2.97 -32.68
N GLY A 289 -12.85 -1.92 -31.98
CA GLY A 289 -12.50 -2.06 -30.57
C GLY A 289 -13.70 -2.46 -29.68
N GLN A 290 -14.93 -2.11 -30.07
CA GLN A 290 -16.14 -2.56 -29.37
C GLN A 290 -16.34 -4.08 -29.47
N GLU A 291 -16.10 -4.67 -30.64
CA GLU A 291 -16.13 -6.13 -30.81
C GLU A 291 -15.04 -6.83 -29.97
N VAL A 292 -13.85 -6.22 -29.84
CA VAL A 292 -12.82 -6.72 -28.91
C VAL A 292 -13.35 -6.76 -27.48
N LEU A 293 -14.01 -5.69 -27.02
CA LEU A 293 -14.58 -5.65 -25.68
C LEU A 293 -15.71 -6.68 -25.49
N GLN A 294 -16.52 -6.93 -26.52
CA GLN A 294 -17.55 -7.98 -26.49
C GLN A 294 -16.93 -9.38 -26.39
N ASN A 295 -15.89 -9.66 -27.17
CA ASN A 295 -15.15 -10.93 -27.10
C ASN A 295 -14.50 -11.16 -25.73
N LEU A 296 -14.07 -10.08 -25.07
CA LEU A 296 -13.54 -10.11 -23.70
C LEU A 296 -14.65 -10.12 -22.62
N ALA A 297 -15.93 -10.07 -23.00
CA ALA A 297 -17.10 -9.88 -22.11
C ALA A 297 -16.98 -8.66 -21.18
N MET A 298 -16.42 -7.56 -21.72
CA MET A 298 -16.23 -6.27 -21.06
C MET A 298 -17.15 -5.18 -21.61
N ASP A 299 -18.10 -5.54 -22.47
CA ASP A 299 -19.13 -4.66 -23.03
C ASP A 299 -20.15 -4.21 -21.97
N LYS A 300 -20.39 -5.03 -20.95
CA LYS A 300 -21.36 -4.75 -19.89
C LYS A 300 -20.81 -3.79 -18.84
N GLY A 301 -21.53 -2.68 -18.62
CA GLY A 301 -21.25 -1.68 -17.57
C GLY A 301 -20.64 -0.38 -18.11
N SER A 302 -20.65 0.66 -17.29
CA SER A 302 -20.07 1.98 -17.63
C SER A 302 -18.68 2.14 -17.04
N LEU A 303 -17.87 3.00 -17.64
CA LEU A 303 -16.56 3.38 -17.10
C LEU A 303 -16.66 3.90 -15.64
N SER A 304 -17.70 4.69 -15.37
CA SER A 304 -17.97 5.22 -14.04
C SER A 304 -18.30 4.12 -13.03
N SER A 305 -18.95 3.04 -13.45
CA SER A 305 -19.24 1.90 -12.58
C SER A 305 -17.96 1.19 -12.14
N ASP A 306 -16.98 1.03 -13.04
CA ASP A 306 -15.68 0.44 -12.71
C ASP A 306 -14.90 1.28 -11.70
N ALA A 307 -14.86 2.59 -11.91
CA ALA A 307 -14.24 3.52 -10.97
C ALA A 307 -14.94 3.50 -9.60
N ALA A 308 -16.28 3.43 -9.57
CA ALA A 308 -17.05 3.36 -8.33
C ALA A 308 -16.79 2.05 -7.56
N PHE A 309 -16.70 0.91 -8.25
CA PHE A 309 -16.33 -0.37 -7.62
C PHE A 309 -14.92 -0.31 -7.05
N LEU A 310 -13.94 0.27 -7.75
CA LEU A 310 -12.58 0.45 -7.20
C LEU A 310 -12.60 1.30 -5.93
N VAL A 311 -13.30 2.44 -5.93
CA VAL A 311 -13.42 3.29 -4.73
C VAL A 311 -14.11 2.55 -3.60
N TRP A 312 -15.16 1.78 -3.89
CA TRP A 312 -15.86 0.99 -2.88
C TRP A 312 -14.97 -0.11 -2.28
N ILE A 313 -14.26 -0.90 -3.10
CA ILE A 313 -13.33 -1.95 -2.64
C ILE A 313 -12.19 -1.33 -1.84
N ASN A 314 -11.68 -0.18 -2.28
CA ASN A 314 -10.65 0.57 -1.57
C ASN A 314 -11.09 0.93 -0.14
N ILE A 315 -12.30 1.48 0.00
CA ILE A 315 -12.88 1.83 1.30
C ILE A 315 -13.07 0.55 2.12
N LEU A 316 -13.62 -0.52 1.53
CA LEU A 316 -13.84 -1.80 2.19
C LEU A 316 -12.54 -2.38 2.78
N PHE A 317 -11.45 -2.47 2.00
CA PHE A 317 -10.18 -2.96 2.50
C PHE A 317 -9.62 -2.09 3.62
N ARG A 318 -9.74 -0.76 3.50
CA ARG A 318 -9.30 0.17 4.55
C ARG A 318 -10.13 0.05 5.82
N LEU A 319 -11.44 -0.21 5.71
CA LEU A 319 -12.35 -0.44 6.83
C LEU A 319 -12.05 -1.77 7.54
N ILE A 320 -11.82 -2.85 6.78
CA ILE A 320 -11.41 -4.13 7.38
C ILE A 320 -10.06 -3.96 8.10
N GLY A 321 -9.11 -3.24 7.50
CA GLY A 321 -7.81 -2.95 8.10
C GLY A 321 -7.89 -2.19 9.43
N ILE A 322 -8.69 -1.11 9.51
CA ILE A 322 -8.83 -0.33 10.74
C ILE A 322 -9.56 -1.12 11.84
N VAL A 323 -10.59 -1.91 11.48
CA VAL A 323 -11.29 -2.79 12.43
C VAL A 323 -10.35 -3.87 12.95
N ALA A 324 -9.57 -4.52 12.08
CA ALA A 324 -8.58 -5.52 12.48
C ALA A 324 -7.51 -4.93 13.42
N LEU A 325 -7.03 -3.72 13.12
CA LEU A 325 -6.10 -2.99 13.98
C LEU A 325 -6.71 -2.73 15.37
N TYR A 326 -7.96 -2.26 15.41
CA TYR A 326 -8.68 -2.00 16.65
C TYR A 326 -8.84 -3.26 17.52
N LEU A 327 -9.27 -4.37 16.92
CA LEU A 327 -9.40 -5.65 17.60
C LEU A 327 -8.06 -6.15 18.15
N ARG A 328 -7.00 -6.04 17.36
CA ARG A 328 -5.64 -6.47 17.75
C ARG A 328 -5.09 -5.72 18.95
N ILE A 329 -5.38 -4.42 19.04
CA ILE A 329 -4.95 -3.59 20.17
C ILE A 329 -5.73 -3.96 21.43
N ARG A 330 -7.05 -4.23 21.33
CA ARG A 330 -7.88 -4.64 22.47
C ARG A 330 -7.51 -6.00 23.04
N VAL A 331 -7.20 -7.00 22.20
CA VAL A 331 -6.89 -8.38 22.66
C VAL A 331 -5.60 -8.48 23.48
N LYS A 332 -4.72 -7.46 23.43
CA LYS A 332 -3.48 -7.43 24.23
C LYS A 332 -3.63 -6.80 25.62
N HIS A 333 -4.81 -6.29 25.95
CA HIS A 333 -5.19 -5.84 27.29
C HIS A 333 -6.03 -6.90 27.99
#